data_AF-A0A7X2IES2-F1
#
_entry.id   AF-A0A7X2IES2-F1
#
_cell.length_a   1.000
_cell.length_b   1.000
_cell.length_c   1.000
_cell.angle_alpha   90.00
_cell.angle_beta   90.00
_cell.angle_gamma   90.00
#
_symmetry.space_group_name_H-M   'P 1'
#
loop_
_entity.id
_entity.type
_entity.pdbx_description
1 polymer ?
#
loop_
_entity_poly.entity_id
_entity_poly.type
_entity_poly.pdbx_seq_one_letter_code
_entity_poly.pdbx_strand_id
1 'polypeptide(L)' 'MTAMNKTALRLPPDVHDWVKAAAKESDRSMNNQIVAILKEKKAQSEGRKEAAQ' A
#
# COMPACT_ATOMS: atom_id res chain seq x y z
N MET A 1 11.98 7.17 18.48
CA MET A 1 10.69 6.42 18.49
C MET A 1 10.05 6.59 17.12
N THR A 2 10.09 5.56 16.28
CA THR A 2 9.59 5.63 14.90
C THR A 2 8.05 5.67 14.94
N ALA A 3 7.45 6.74 14.42
CA ALA A 3 5.99 6.88 14.39
C ALA A 3 5.40 5.70 13.59
N MET A 4 4.69 4.79 14.29
CA MET A 4 3.88 3.77 13.64
C MET A 4 2.72 4.49 12.95
N ASN A 5 2.86 4.73 11.65
CA ASN A 5 1.78 5.24 10.82
C ASN A 5 0.65 4.22 10.81
N LYS A 6 -0.37 4.44 11.66
CA LYS A 6 -1.56 3.60 11.73
C LYS A 6 -2.42 3.90 10.51
N THR A 7 -2.57 2.92 9.62
CA THR A 7 -3.51 3.00 8.50
C THR A 7 -4.78 2.26 8.93
N ALA A 8 -5.69 2.97 9.60
CA ALA A 8 -6.97 2.40 10.04
C ALA A 8 -8.00 2.48 8.90
N LEU A 9 -7.88 1.57 7.93
CA LEU A 9 -8.79 1.51 6.77
C LEU A 9 -9.84 0.42 6.97
N ARG A 10 -11.06 0.71 6.54
CA ARG A 10 -12.12 -0.28 6.33
C ARG A 10 -12.02 -0.76 4.90
N LEU A 11 -11.71 -2.03 4.71
CA LEU A 11 -11.63 -2.66 3.39
C LEU A 11 -12.81 -3.62 3.24
N PRO A 12 -13.40 -3.72 2.03
CA PRO A 12 -14.25 -4.85 1.68
C PRO A 12 -13.53 -6.20 1.94
N PRO A 13 -14.25 -7.28 2.28
CA PRO A 13 -13.64 -8.54 2.70
C PRO A 13 -12.67 -9.14 1.67
N ASP A 14 -13.04 -9.10 0.40
CA ASP A 14 -12.24 -9.58 -0.74
C ASP A 14 -10.91 -8.83 -0.83
N VAL A 15 -10.95 -7.50 -0.71
CA VAL A 15 -9.74 -6.66 -0.75
C VAL A 15 -8.89 -6.88 0.49
N HIS A 16 -9.51 -7.02 1.66
CA HIS A 16 -8.79 -7.30 2.91
C HIS A 16 -7.99 -8.60 2.83
N ASP A 17 -8.61 -9.67 2.35
CA ASP A 17 -7.97 -10.98 2.24
C ASP A 17 -6.84 -10.98 1.21
N TRP A 18 -7.03 -10.29 0.07
CA TRP A 18 -5.98 -10.08 -0.92
C TRP A 18 -4.76 -9.35 -0.32
N VAL A 19 -4.97 -8.23 0.38
CA VAL A 19 -3.87 -7.47 1.00
C VAL A 19 -3.16 -8.30 2.07
N LYS A 20 -3.91 -9.09 2.86
CA LYS A 20 -3.35 -9.97 3.88
C LYS A 20 -2.46 -11.07 3.27
N ALA A 21 -2.88 -11.66 2.15
CA ALA A 21 -2.09 -12.63 1.42
C ALA A 21 -0.79 -11.99 0.88
N ALA A 22 -0.90 -10.84 0.21
CA ALA A 22 0.25 -10.12 -0.34
C ALA A 22 1.26 -9.69 0.74
N ALA A 23 0.77 -9.33 1.94
CA ALA A 23 1.60 -8.99 3.07
C ALA A 23 2.41 -10.20 3.58
N LYS A 24 1.78 -11.39 3.62
CA LYS A 24 2.45 -12.65 3.98
C LYS A 24 3.54 -13.02 2.97
N GLU A 25 3.27 -12.88 1.68
CA GLU A 25 4.25 -13.16 0.61
C GLU A 25 5.45 -12.21 0.66
N SER A 26 5.24 -10.98 1.12
CA SER A 26 6.27 -9.94 1.18
C SER A 26 6.99 -9.86 2.53
N ASP A 27 6.71 -10.76 3.47
CA ASP A 27 7.18 -10.75 4.87
C ASP A 27 6.99 -9.37 5.56
N ARG A 28 5.80 -8.78 5.37
CA ARG A 28 5.43 -7.45 5.88
C ARG A 28 4.16 -7.51 6.71
N SER A 29 4.00 -6.54 7.60
CA SER A 29 2.70 -6.28 8.21
C SER A 29 1.72 -5.78 7.14
N MET A 30 0.44 -6.11 7.30
CA MET A 30 -0.62 -5.66 6.39
C MET A 30 -0.60 -4.14 6.18
N ASN A 31 -0.37 -3.38 7.25
CA ASN A 31 -0.23 -1.93 7.21
C ASN A 31 0.93 -1.47 6.32
N ASN A 32 2.11 -2.08 6.48
CA ASN A 32 3.28 -1.74 5.68
C ASN A 32 3.10 -2.13 4.21
N GLN A 33 2.39 -3.24 3.95
CA GLN A 33 2.06 -3.65 2.59
C GLN A 33 1.11 -2.68 1.90
N ILE A 34 0.07 -2.20 2.59
CA ILE A 34 -0.83 -1.16 2.07
C ILE A 34 -0.04 0.09 1.71
N VAL A 35 0.81 0.56 2.63
CA VAL A 35 1.64 1.75 2.39
C VAL A 35 2.58 1.54 1.20
N ALA A 36 3.17 0.35 1.04
CA ALA A 36 4.03 0.03 -0.10
C ALA A 36 3.27 0.10 -1.43
N ILE A 37 2.10 -0.54 -1.51
CA ILE A 37 1.24 -0.51 -2.71
C ILE A 37 0.85 0.93 -3.05
N LEU A 38 0.45 1.72 -2.06
CA LEU A 38 0.06 3.12 -2.27
C LEU A 38 1.24 3.98 -2.74
N LYS A 39 2.45 3.79 -2.18
CA LYS A 39 3.65 4.51 -2.61
C LYS A 39 4.04 4.15 -4.05
N GLU A 40 3.97 2.88 -4.41
CA GLU A 40 4.25 2.42 -5.77
C GLU A 40 3.27 3.03 -6.77
N LYS A 41 1.96 3.01 -6.46
CA LYS A 41 0.94 3.62 -7.31
C LYS A 41 1.05 5.14 -7.38
N LYS A 42 1.43 5.80 -6.28
CA LYS A 42 1.72 7.23 -6.27
C LYS A 42 2.88 7.57 -7.20
N ALA A 43 4.00 6.87 -7.08
CA ALA A 43 5.17 7.07 -7.96
C ALA A 43 4.82 6.83 -9.44
N GLN A 44 4.03 5.80 -9.75
CA GLN A 44 3.54 5.54 -11.12
C GLN A 44 2.59 6.64 -11.62
N SER A 45 1.83 7.29 -10.74
CA SER A 45 0.95 8.39 -11.12
C SER A 45 1.71 9.70 -11.32
N GLU A 46 2.71 9.99 -10.48
CA GLU A 46 3.51 11.22 -10.55
C GLU A 46 4.48 11.17 -11.74
N GLY A 47 5.19 10.05 -11.95
CA GLY A 47 6.07 9.89 -13.12
C GLY A 47 5.33 9.94 -14.46
N ARG A 48 4.06 9.50 -14.52
CA ARG A 48 3.21 9.69 -15.70
C ARG A 48 2.75 11.13 -15.91
N LYS A 49 2.64 11.93 -14.85
CA LYS A 49 2.30 13.36 -14.97
C LYS A 49 3.48 14.19 -15.48
N GLU A 50 4.72 13.76 -15.24
CA GLU A 50 5.92 14.43 -15.75
C GLU A 50 6.22 14.07 -17.22
N ALA A 51 5.92 12.85 -17.68
CA ALA A 51 6.11 12.46 -19.07
C ALA A 51 5.04 12.97 -20.05
N ALA A 52 3.94 13.54 -19.53
CA ALA A 52 2.81 14.05 -20.32
C ALA A 52 2.63 15.58 -20.21
N GLN A 53 3.58 16.29 -19.59
CA GLN A 53 3.65 17.75 -19.52
C GLN A 53 4.77 18.29 -20.40
#